data_AF-A0A5S4ERS7-F1
#
_entry.id   AF-A0A5S4ERS7-F1
#
_cell.length_a   1.000
_cell.length_b   1.000
_cell.length_c   1.000
_cell.angle_alpha   90.00
_cell.angle_beta   90.00
_cell.angle_gamma   90.00
#
_symmetry.space_group_name_H-M   'P 1'
#
loop_
_entity.id
_entity.type
_entity.pdbx_description
1 polymer ?
#
loop_
_entity_poly.entity_id
_entity_poly.type
_entity_poly.pdbx_seq_one_letter_code
_entity_poly.pdbx_strand_id
1 'polypeptide(L)' 'MNCKEAIRLMSEEMDRDLDGGNRFALRLHKLICVGCRNYQKQLSFIRQACQQQVAVDDAPPTTPDLNPPQRL' A
#
# COMPACT_ATOMS: atom_id res chain seq x y z
N MET A 1 13.80 -16.09 -2.62
CA MET A 1 12.41 -15.67 -2.27
C MET A 1 11.42 -16.53 -3.03
N ASN A 2 10.30 -16.85 -2.39
CA ASN A 2 9.13 -17.45 -3.04
C ASN A 2 8.06 -16.39 -3.34
N CYS A 3 7.01 -16.74 -4.10
CA CYS A 3 5.95 -15.78 -4.45
C CYS A 3 5.24 -15.18 -3.23
N LYS A 4 5.09 -15.92 -2.14
CA LYS A 4 4.43 -15.44 -0.90
C LYS A 4 5.26 -14.34 -0.23
N GLU A 5 6.57 -14.56 -0.15
CA GLU A 5 7.52 -13.58 0.36
C GLU A 5 7.60 -12.36 -0.56
N ALA A 6 7.57 -12.56 -1.87
CA ALA A 6 7.52 -11.47 -2.85
C ALA A 6 6.28 -10.60 -2.65
N ILE A 7 5.10 -11.19 -2.50
CA ILE A 7 3.84 -10.47 -2.25
C ILE A 7 3.91 -9.71 -0.93
N ARG A 8 4.45 -10.32 0.12
CA ARG A 8 4.64 -9.65 1.42
C ARG A 8 5.55 -8.44 1.30
N LEU A 9 6.71 -8.58 0.64
CA LEU A 9 7.64 -7.48 0.40
C LEU A 9 7.01 -6.39 -0.51
N MET A 10 6.18 -6.75 -1.49
CA MET A 10 5.44 -5.77 -2.28
C MET A 10 4.49 -4.95 -1.42
N SER A 11 3.80 -5.58 -0.47
CA SER A 11 2.95 -4.86 0.49
C SER A 11 3.78 -4.02 1.45
N GLU A 12 4.93 -4.52 1.90
CA GLU A 12 5.80 -3.76 2.80
C GLU A 12 6.44 -2.56 2.10
N GLU A 13 6.82 -2.67 0.81
CA GLU A 13 7.24 -1.55 -0.06
C GLU A 13 6.17 -0.45 -0.15
N MET A 14 4.91 -0.81 0.10
CA MET A 14 3.83 0.16 0.13
C MET A 14 3.85 0.97 1.42
N ASP A 15 3.91 0.31 2.56
CA ASP A 15 3.76 0.98 3.86
C ASP A 15 5.07 1.63 4.32
N ARG A 16 6.22 1.13 3.87
CA ARG A 16 7.55 1.61 4.27
C ARG A 16 8.59 1.45 3.16
N ASP A 17 9.67 2.20 3.26
CA ASP A 17 10.84 1.94 2.42
C ASP A 17 11.45 0.59 2.79
N LEU A 18 11.59 -0.27 1.77
CA LEU A 18 12.29 -1.54 1.89
C LEU A 18 13.80 -1.32 1.97
N ASP A 19 14.48 -2.15 2.77
CA ASP A 19 15.92 -2.29 2.70
C ASP A 19 16.39 -2.61 1.27
N GLY A 20 17.51 -2.02 0.85
CA GLY A 20 18.00 -2.09 -0.52
C GLY A 20 18.21 -3.53 -1.03
N GLY A 21 18.61 -4.45 -0.15
CA GLY A 21 18.77 -5.86 -0.49
C GLY A 21 17.45 -6.55 -0.82
N ASN A 22 16.41 -6.32 0.00
CA ASN A 22 15.07 -6.87 -0.22
C ASN A 22 14.43 -6.32 -1.49
N ARG A 23 14.65 -5.03 -1.78
CA ARG A 23 14.19 -4.38 -3.02
C ARG A 23 14.86 -4.96 -4.26
N PHE A 24 16.17 -5.26 -4.20
CA PHE A 24 16.88 -5.90 -5.31
C PHE A 24 16.39 -7.32 -5.54
N ALA A 25 16.28 -8.12 -4.47
CA ALA A 25 15.75 -9.47 -4.55
C ALA A 25 14.36 -9.42 -5.21
N LEU A 26 13.44 -8.60 -4.69
CA LEU A 26 12.07 -8.45 -5.20
C LEU A 26 12.02 -8.12 -6.68
N ARG A 27 12.90 -7.23 -7.16
CA ARG A 27 13.02 -6.92 -8.59
C ARG A 27 13.42 -8.14 -9.41
N LEU A 28 14.43 -8.89 -8.98
CA LEU A 28 14.86 -10.10 -9.69
C LEU A 28 13.73 -11.13 -9.80
N HIS A 29 12.97 -11.35 -8.74
CA HIS A 29 11.86 -12.31 -8.77
C HIS A 29 10.70 -11.88 -9.67
N LYS A 30 10.40 -10.58 -9.74
CA LYS A 30 9.41 -10.04 -10.70
C LYS A 30 9.84 -10.21 -12.16
N LEU A 31 11.14 -10.29 -12.45
CA LEU A 31 11.62 -10.53 -13.81
C LEU A 31 11.40 -11.98 -14.26
N ILE A 32 11.54 -12.94 -13.35
CA ILE A 32 11.41 -14.38 -13.65
C ILE A 32 9.98 -14.92 -13.44
N CYS A 33 9.16 -14.25 -12.64
CA CYS A 33 7.81 -14.70 -12.29
C CYS A 33 6.74 -13.74 -12.84
N VAL A 34 6.04 -14.19 -13.88
CA VAL A 34 4.95 -13.44 -14.51
C VAL A 34 3.80 -13.15 -13.54
N GLY A 35 3.49 -14.09 -12.62
CA GLY A 35 2.43 -13.92 -11.62
C GLY A 35 2.72 -12.75 -10.67
N CYS A 36 3.92 -12.73 -10.09
CA CYS A 36 4.37 -11.62 -9.23
C CYS A 36 4.43 -10.28 -9.99
N ARG A 37 4.82 -10.29 -11.27
CA ARG A 37 4.81 -9.10 -12.12
C ARG A 37 3.39 -8.57 -12.35
N ASN A 38 2.42 -9.45 -12.61
CA ASN A 38 1.03 -9.04 -12.82
C ASN A 38 0.39 -8.52 -11.53
N TYR A 39 0.65 -9.19 -10.42
CA TYR A 39 0.18 -8.75 -9.10
C TYR A 39 0.68 -7.36 -8.75
N GLN A 40 1.97 -7.05 -8.99
CA GLN A 40 2.51 -5.71 -8.78
C GLN A 40 1.74 -4.65 -9.58
N LYS A 41 1.40 -4.93 -10.84
CA LYS A 41 0.62 -4.00 -11.67
C LYS A 41 -0.77 -3.75 -11.09
N GLN A 42 -1.47 -4.81 -10.68
CA GLN A 42 -2.78 -4.70 -10.04
C GLN A 42 -2.71 -3.86 -8.75
N LEU A 43 -1.70 -4.12 -7.92
CA LEU A 43 -1.48 -3.39 -6.68
C LEU A 43 -1.20 -1.90 -6.93
N SER A 44 -0.37 -1.60 -7.94
CA SER A 44 -0.09 -0.22 -8.34
C SER A 44 -1.32 0.50 -8.91
N PHE A 45 -2.20 -0.22 -9.60
CA PHE A 45 -3.45 0.32 -10.12
C PHE A 45 -4.40 0.72 -8.99
N ILE A 46 -4.60 -0.18 -8.02
CA ILE A 46 -5.43 0.10 -6.83
C ILE A 46 -4.88 1.31 -6.08
N ARG A 47 -3.56 1.38 -5.87
CA ARG A 47 -2.91 2.54 -5.23
C ARG A 47 -3.16 3.85 -5.95
N GLN A 48 -2.96 3.88 -7.27
CA GLN A 48 -3.19 5.09 -8.05
C GLN A 48 -4.65 5.52 -7.98
N ALA A 49 -5.59 4.57 -7.98
CA ALA A 49 -7.01 4.86 -7.81
C ALA A 49 -7.32 5.45 -6.43
N CYS A 50 -6.77 4.89 -5.35
CA CYS A 50 -6.93 5.43 -4.00
C CYS A 50 -6.28 6.80 -3.82
N GLN A 51 -5.11 7.05 -4.41
CA GLN A 51 -4.43 8.35 -4.35
C GLN A 51 -5.19 9.45 -5.10
N GLN A 52 -5.87 9.12 -6.19
CA GLN A 52 -6.71 10.09 -6.93
C GLN A 52 -7.93 10.57 -6.14
N GLN A 53 -8.38 9.82 -5.13
CA GLN A 53 -9.52 10.18 -4.29
C GLN A 53 -9.14 11.17 -3.18
N VAL A 54 -7.89 11.14 -2.70
CA VAL A 54 -7.41 12.04 -1.65
C VAL A 54 -7.22 13.48 -2.15
N ALA A 55 -7.18 13.71 -3.47
CA ALA A 55 -7.06 15.05 -4.04
C ALA A 55 -8.38 15.85 -4.09
N VAL A 56 -9.52 15.26 -3.69
CA VAL A 56 -10.83 15.94 -3.68
C VAL A 56 -11.30 16.32 -2.28
N ASP A 57 -10.69 15.80 -1.22
CA ASP A 57 -11.07 16.10 0.17
C ASP A 57 -9.91 16.75 0.95
N ASP A 58 -9.41 17.89 0.45
CA ASP A 58 -8.69 18.89 1.25
C ASP A 58 -9.70 19.76 2.05
N ALA A 59 -10.71 19.10 2.64
CA ALA A 59 -11.53 19.67 3.69
C ALA A 59 -11.09 18.98 4.99
N PRO A 60 -10.62 19.72 6.00
CA PRO A 60 -10.32 19.12 7.30
C PRO A 60 -11.58 18.41 7.80
N PRO A 61 -11.47 17.21 8.40
CA PRO A 61 -12.63 16.57 9.01
C PRO A 61 -13.10 17.45 10.18
N THR A 62 -14.09 18.31 9.94
CA THR A 62 -14.94 18.81 11.02
C THR A 62 -15.80 17.64 11.43
N THR A 63 -15.26 16.76 12.29
CA THR A 63 -16.12 15.96 13.16
C THR A 63 -16.93 16.96 13.97
N PRO A 64 -18.27 17.01 13.85
CA PRO A 64 -19.05 17.61 14.92
C PRO A 64 -18.70 16.81 16.17
N ASP A 65 -18.21 17.50 17.19
CA ASP A 65 -18.02 16.97 18.54
C ASP A 65 -19.26 16.15 18.92
N LEU A 66 -19.15 14.83 18.83
CA LEU A 66 -20.10 13.91 19.42
C LEU A 66 -19.47 13.41 20.72
N ASN A 67 -19.29 14.34 21.67
CA ASN A 67 -19.09 13.96 23.06
C ASN A 67 -20.45 14.00 23.77
N PRO A 68 -21.09 12.84 24.04
CA PRO A 68 -22.23 12.83 24.93
C PRO A 68 -21.76 13.21 26.35
N PRO A 69 -22.50 14.06 27.09
CA PRO A 69 -22.10 14.42 28.45
C PRO A 69 -22.04 13.16 29.31
N GLN A 70 -20.83 12.81 29.77
CA GLN A 70 -20.65 11.73 30.73
C GLN A 70 -21.24 12.18 32.08
N ARG A 71 -22.46 11.71 32.38
CA ARG A 71 -22.95 11.62 33.75
C ARG A 71 -22.39 10.35 34.38
N LEU A 72 -21.59 10.52 35.43
CA LEU A 72 -21.65 9.78 36.71
C LEU A 72 -20.72 10.45 37.71
#